data_AF-A0A7C2J014-F1
#
_entry.id   AF-A0A7C2J014-F1
#
_cell.length_a   1.000
_cell.length_b   1.000
_cell.length_c   1.000
_cell.angle_alpha   90.00
_cell.angle_beta   90.00
_cell.angle_gamma   90.00
#
_symmetry.space_group_name_H-M   'P 1'
#
loop_
_entity.id
_entity.type
_entity.pdbx_description
1 polymer ?
#
loop_
_entity_poly.entity_id
_entity_poly.type
_entity_poly.pdbx_seq_one_letter_code
_entity_poly.pdbx_strand_id
1 'polypeptide(L)'
;MEGQIDREHPDYVAKKTIWRTYRDLYVGGEQLKANAAYYLVRRQREPLEVYAERLSRIYYENYVGSIVDWYAATLFRREPLVLTEGDNEEGKRFIAELAEDCDLRGSSLSEFFRGLLIEALICGTAYVLVDFPRVRGPLGNRAEEEALGASRAYLVGYSPTEVINWSRDERGNLEWVVIRTR
;
A
#
# COMPACT_ATOMS: atom_id res chain seq x y z
N MET A 1 -1.30 4.60 -27.67
CA MET A 1 -1.39 4.03 -26.31
C MET A 1 -0.02 4.02 -25.63
N GLU A 2 1.06 3.62 -26.32
CA GLU A 2 2.43 3.54 -25.76
C GLU A 2 2.92 4.83 -25.08
N GLY A 3 2.74 6.01 -25.68
CA GLY A 3 3.23 7.26 -25.08
C GLY A 3 2.52 7.74 -23.79
N GLN A 4 1.43 7.09 -23.37
CA GLN A 4 0.72 7.47 -22.14
C GLN A 4 1.15 6.68 -20.91
N ILE A 5 1.79 5.52 -21.07
CA ILE A 5 2.16 4.60 -19.98
C ILE A 5 3.48 5.07 -19.33
N ASP A 6 4.43 5.56 -20.13
CA ASP A 6 5.80 5.90 -19.70
C ASP A 6 5.93 7.21 -18.89
N ARG A 7 4.82 7.88 -18.57
CA ARG A 7 4.81 9.14 -17.80
C ARG A 7 4.23 8.93 -16.40
N GLU A 8 4.54 9.85 -15.49
CA GLU A 8 3.85 9.93 -14.20
C GLU A 8 2.52 10.68 -14.37
N HIS A 9 1.45 10.22 -13.70
CA HIS A 9 0.17 10.92 -13.72
C HIS A 9 0.26 12.29 -13.03
N PRO A 10 -0.41 13.35 -13.50
CA PRO A 10 -0.35 14.68 -12.89
C PRO A 10 -0.65 14.68 -11.38
N ASP A 11 -1.67 13.93 -10.95
CA ASP A 11 -2.01 13.80 -9.53
C ASP A 11 -0.91 13.11 -8.72
N TYR A 12 -0.20 12.15 -9.31
CA TYR A 12 0.94 11.51 -8.67
C TYR A 12 2.06 12.53 -8.48
N VAL A 13 2.41 13.29 -9.52
CA VAL A 13 3.44 14.32 -9.47
C VAL A 13 3.12 15.39 -8.41
N ALA A 14 1.85 15.79 -8.31
CA ALA A 14 1.39 16.76 -7.33
C ALA A 14 1.50 16.25 -5.88
N LYS A 15 1.37 14.94 -5.65
CA LYS A 15 1.28 14.36 -4.29
C LYS A 15 2.52 13.59 -3.83
N LYS A 16 3.39 13.11 -4.72
CA LYS A 16 4.54 12.26 -4.35
C LYS A 16 5.43 12.86 -3.27
N THR A 17 5.62 14.18 -3.31
CA THR A 17 6.42 14.90 -2.33
C THR A 17 5.74 14.96 -0.96
N ILE A 18 4.42 15.18 -0.91
CA ILE A 18 3.70 15.22 0.37
C ILE A 18 3.57 13.82 0.98
N TRP A 19 3.39 12.78 0.15
CA TRP A 19 3.39 11.40 0.64
C TRP A 19 4.72 10.99 1.26
N ARG A 20 5.84 11.41 0.67
CA ARG A 20 7.16 11.22 1.30
C ARG A 20 7.21 11.88 2.68
N THR A 21 6.73 13.12 2.80
CA THR A 21 6.66 13.79 4.10
C THR A 21 5.79 13.05 5.10
N TYR A 22 4.60 12.58 4.70
CA TYR A 22 3.73 11.82 5.60
C TYR A 22 4.38 10.51 6.07
N ARG A 23 5.16 9.86 5.20
CA ARG A 23 5.94 8.67 5.57
C ARG A 23 7.04 8.97 6.58
N ASP A 24 7.82 10.02 6.35
CA ASP A 24 8.87 10.44 7.27
C ASP A 24 8.29 10.83 8.64
N LEU A 25 7.12 11.48 8.67
CA LEU A 25 6.41 11.81 9.91
C LEU A 25 5.83 10.57 10.59
N TYR A 26 5.23 9.63 9.85
CA TYR A 26 4.70 8.39 10.40
C TYR A 26 5.79 7.51 11.01
N VAL A 27 6.89 7.28 10.28
CA VAL A 27 8.02 6.46 10.75
C VAL A 27 8.78 7.20 11.86
N GLY A 28 8.98 8.51 11.70
CA GLY A 28 9.72 9.34 12.65
C GLY A 28 11.16 8.87 12.86
N GLY A 29 11.68 9.09 14.07
CA GLY A 29 12.97 8.53 14.51
C GLY A 29 14.13 8.79 13.55
N GLU A 30 14.89 7.75 13.23
CA GLU A 30 16.06 7.81 12.34
C GLU A 30 15.70 8.16 10.89
N GLN A 31 14.52 7.75 10.40
CA GLN A 31 14.05 8.11 9.06
C GLN A 31 13.90 9.62 8.92
N LEU A 32 13.27 10.27 9.92
CA LEU A 32 13.12 11.71 9.91
C LEU A 32 14.45 12.44 10.08
N LYS A 33 15.35 11.93 10.94
CA LYS A 33 16.70 12.51 11.10
C LYS A 33 17.51 12.43 9.81
N ALA A 34 17.46 11.30 9.11
CA ALA A 34 18.12 11.14 7.81
C ALA A 34 17.60 12.13 6.75
N ASN A 35 16.31 12.48 6.83
CA ASN A 35 15.66 13.43 5.92
C ASN A 35 15.53 14.85 6.51
N ALA A 36 16.18 15.16 7.63
CA ALA A 36 15.99 16.40 8.38
C ALA A 36 16.22 17.68 7.56
N ALA A 37 17.17 17.63 6.61
CA ALA A 37 17.47 18.76 5.73
C ALA A 37 16.30 19.16 4.83
N TYR A 38 15.31 18.27 4.63
CA TYR A 38 14.09 18.58 3.90
C TYR A 38 13.13 19.46 4.71
N TYR A 39 13.17 19.36 6.06
CA TYR A 39 12.29 20.09 6.97
C TYR A 39 12.94 21.31 7.60
N LEU A 40 14.24 21.21 7.86
CA LEU A 40 15.02 22.25 8.50
C LEU A 40 15.87 22.96 7.45
N VAL A 41 15.32 24.00 6.83
CA VAL A 41 16.04 24.77 5.82
C VAL A 41 17.17 25.59 6.47
N ARG A 42 18.31 25.67 5.77
CA ARG A 42 19.44 26.54 6.14
C ARG A 42 19.00 28.00 6.12
N ARG A 43 19.35 28.74 7.17
CA ARG A 43 19.03 30.17 7.27
C ARG A 43 19.95 30.99 6.36
N GLN A 44 19.50 32.19 5.99
CA GLN A 44 20.34 33.13 5.25
C GLN A 44 21.62 33.45 6.05
N ARG A 45 22.79 33.32 5.41
CA ARG A 45 24.12 33.54 6.02
C ARG A 45 24.48 32.60 7.19
N GLU A 46 23.79 31.47 7.36
CA GLU A 46 24.17 30.47 8.37
C GLU A 46 25.42 29.69 7.94
N PRO A 47 26.48 29.60 8.77
CA PRO A 47 27.64 28.75 8.48
C PRO A 47 27.25 27.26 8.34
N LEU A 48 27.96 26.52 7.49
CA LEU A 48 27.65 25.11 7.23
C LEU A 48 27.79 24.22 8.48
N GLU A 49 28.79 24.50 9.33
CA GLU A 49 29.02 23.79 10.59
C GLU A 49 27.86 23.97 11.58
N VAL A 50 27.33 25.19 11.70
CA VAL A 50 26.16 25.51 12.54
C VAL A 50 24.91 24.81 12.00
N TYR A 51 24.74 24.80 10.67
CA TYR A 51 23.64 24.09 10.04
C TYR A 51 23.72 22.57 10.29
N ALA A 52 24.90 21.97 10.15
CA ALA A 52 25.13 20.55 10.42
C ALA A 52 24.86 20.20 11.89
N GLU A 53 25.26 21.05 12.83
CA GLU A 53 24.95 20.88 14.26
C GLU A 53 23.44 20.92 14.53
N ARG A 54 22.71 21.84 13.88
CA ARG A 54 21.25 21.89 14.02
C ARG A 54 20.58 20.63 13.46
N LEU A 55 21.06 20.11 12.34
CA LEU A 55 20.56 18.86 11.77
C LEU A 55 20.83 17.67 12.69
N SER A 56 22.02 17.58 13.30
CA SER A 56 22.37 16.46 14.19
C SER A 56 21.60 16.46 15.51
N ARG A 57 21.12 17.63 15.95
CA ARG A 57 20.35 17.81 17.19
C ARG A 57 18.85 17.89 16.98
N ILE A 58 18.36 17.72 15.74
CA ILE A 58 16.93 17.81 15.46
C ILE A 58 16.19 16.69 16.20
N TYR A 59 15.07 17.07 16.81
CA TYR A 59 14.17 16.15 17.51
C TYR A 59 12.76 16.34 16.99
N TYR A 60 12.09 15.22 16.73
CA TYR A 60 10.70 15.15 16.35
C TYR A 60 10.00 14.17 17.27
N GLU A 61 8.95 14.63 17.94
CA GLU A 61 8.07 13.76 18.70
C GLU A 61 7.05 13.11 17.77
N ASN A 62 7.12 11.79 17.63
CA ASN A 62 6.34 11.04 16.65
C ASN A 62 4.89 10.79 17.10
N TYR A 63 4.10 11.86 17.15
CA TYR A 63 2.67 11.77 17.38
C TYR A 63 1.93 11.10 16.22
N VAL A 64 2.36 11.32 14.97
CA VAL A 64 1.66 10.80 13.79
C VAL A 64 1.65 9.27 13.79
N GLY A 65 2.82 8.64 13.98
CA GLY A 65 2.93 7.18 14.10
C GLY A 65 2.05 6.64 15.21
N SER A 66 2.13 7.25 16.40
CA SER A 66 1.36 6.82 17.57
C SER A 66 -0.16 6.91 17.35
N ILE A 67 -0.63 7.99 16.72
CA ILE A 67 -2.06 8.21 16.43
C ILE A 67 -2.55 7.21 15.38
N VAL A 68 -1.80 7.03 14.28
CA VAL A 68 -2.16 6.10 13.19
C VAL A 68 -2.22 4.67 13.71
N ASP A 69 -1.21 4.23 14.46
CA ASP A 69 -1.14 2.89 15.01
C ASP A 69 -2.28 2.65 16.01
N TRP A 70 -2.63 3.67 16.82
CA TRP A 70 -3.77 3.60 17.74
C TRP A 70 -5.10 3.44 17.01
N TYR A 71 -5.35 4.19 15.93
CA TYR A 71 -6.57 4.04 15.13
C TYR A 71 -6.65 2.65 14.48
N ALA A 72 -5.55 2.19 13.87
CA ALA A 72 -5.50 0.87 13.25
C ALA A 72 -5.71 -0.25 14.27
N ALA A 73 -5.02 -0.21 15.42
CA ALA A 73 -5.21 -1.19 16.50
C ALA A 73 -6.61 -1.13 17.11
N THR A 74 -7.23 0.06 17.20
CA THR A 74 -8.57 0.22 17.74
C THR A 74 -9.63 -0.36 16.80
N LEU A 75 -9.53 -0.10 15.49
CA LEU A 75 -10.49 -0.63 14.52
C LEU A 75 -10.39 -2.16 14.42
N PHE A 76 -9.18 -2.70 14.38
CA PHE A 76 -8.92 -4.14 14.27
C PHE A 76 -8.82 -4.85 15.63
N ARG A 77 -9.31 -4.23 16.71
CA ARG A 77 -9.34 -4.85 18.05
C ARG A 77 -10.19 -6.14 18.05
N ARG A 78 -11.21 -6.18 17.20
CA ARG A 78 -11.95 -7.38 16.85
C ARG A 78 -11.74 -7.61 15.37
N GLU A 79 -11.43 -8.85 15.02
CA GLU A 79 -11.25 -9.20 13.62
C GLU A 79 -12.56 -9.00 12.85
N PRO A 80 -12.48 -8.49 11.61
CA PRO A 80 -13.64 -8.39 10.73
C PRO A 80 -14.25 -9.79 10.50
N LEU A 81 -15.58 -9.87 10.61
CA LEU A 81 -16.32 -11.08 10.30
C LEU A 81 -16.69 -11.09 8.82
N VAL A 82 -16.25 -12.12 8.10
CA VAL A 82 -16.66 -12.35 6.70
C VAL A 82 -17.88 -13.25 6.70
N LEU A 83 -19.03 -12.69 6.35
CA LEU A 83 -20.28 -13.42 6.23
C LEU A 83 -20.51 -13.77 4.76
N THR A 84 -20.76 -15.05 4.49
CA THR A 84 -21.10 -15.56 3.16
C THR A 84 -22.54 -16.06 3.18
N GLU A 85 -23.33 -15.69 2.18
CA GLU A 85 -24.73 -16.08 2.03
C GLU A 85 -24.93 -17.00 0.81
N GLY A 86 -25.98 -17.84 0.84
CA GLY A 86 -26.34 -18.76 -0.24
C GLY A 86 -25.74 -20.17 -0.11
N ASP A 87 -26.03 -21.01 -1.09
CA ASP A 87 -25.74 -22.46 -1.06
C ASP A 87 -24.46 -22.86 -1.83
N ASN A 88 -23.61 -21.89 -2.20
CA ASN A 88 -22.38 -22.14 -2.93
C ASN A 88 -21.23 -22.54 -1.99
N GLU A 89 -21.16 -23.83 -1.65
CA GLU A 89 -20.12 -24.36 -0.75
C GLU A 89 -18.69 -24.19 -1.27
N GLU A 90 -18.46 -24.24 -2.59
CA GLU A 90 -17.14 -23.98 -3.18
C GLU A 90 -16.70 -22.53 -2.93
N GLY A 91 -17.62 -21.58 -3.14
CA GLY A 91 -17.37 -20.16 -2.89
C GLY A 91 -17.09 -19.87 -1.42
N LYS A 92 -17.83 -20.52 -0.51
CA LYS A 92 -17.58 -20.39 0.94
C LYS A 92 -16.19 -20.90 1.33
N ARG A 93 -15.79 -22.05 0.79
CA ARG A 93 -14.44 -22.61 1.01
C ARG A 93 -13.36 -21.68 0.48
N PHE A 94 -13.52 -21.16 -0.74
CA PHE A 94 -12.59 -20.19 -1.31
C PHE A 94 -12.43 -18.94 -0.43
N ILE A 95 -13.54 -18.37 0.04
CA ILE A 95 -13.51 -17.17 0.91
C ILE A 95 -12.85 -17.49 2.25
N ALA A 96 -13.09 -18.67 2.82
CA ALA A 96 -12.42 -19.10 4.06
C ALA A 96 -10.91 -19.25 3.86
N GLU A 97 -10.46 -19.87 2.76
CA GLU A 97 -9.04 -19.99 2.43
C GLU A 97 -8.38 -18.63 2.19
N LEU A 98 -9.05 -17.74 1.46
CA LEU A 98 -8.60 -16.36 1.26
C LEU A 98 -8.57 -15.56 2.58
N ALA A 99 -9.49 -15.84 3.51
CA ALA A 99 -9.52 -15.15 4.79
C ALA A 99 -8.30 -15.48 5.67
N GLU A 100 -7.82 -16.72 5.60
CA GLU A 100 -6.66 -17.22 6.37
C GLU A 100 -5.31 -16.88 5.70
N ASP A 101 -5.22 -16.93 4.37
CA ASP A 101 -4.01 -16.59 3.61
C ASP A 101 -4.38 -15.86 2.32
N CYS A 102 -4.47 -14.53 2.43
CA CYS A 102 -4.96 -13.68 1.36
C CYS A 102 -3.88 -13.28 0.35
N ASP A 103 -2.59 -13.36 0.70
CA ASP A 103 -1.48 -12.81 -0.09
C ASP A 103 -0.43 -13.86 -0.50
N LEU A 104 -0.70 -15.15 -0.24
CA LEU A 104 0.21 -16.30 -0.44
C LEU A 104 1.49 -16.24 0.39
N ARG A 105 1.52 -15.39 1.43
CA ARG A 105 2.62 -15.29 2.40
C ARG A 105 2.17 -15.70 3.80
N GLY A 106 0.92 -16.12 3.96
CA GLY A 106 0.33 -16.53 5.23
C GLY A 106 -0.28 -15.38 6.02
N SER A 107 -0.47 -14.19 5.42
CA SER A 107 -1.18 -13.11 6.09
C SER A 107 -2.69 -13.30 5.99
N SER A 108 -3.36 -13.24 7.14
CA SER A 108 -4.81 -13.25 7.18
C SER A 108 -5.38 -11.97 6.56
N LEU A 109 -6.64 -12.03 6.13
CA LEU A 109 -7.36 -10.88 5.59
C LEU A 109 -7.40 -9.71 6.58
N SER A 110 -7.54 -10.02 7.88
CA SER A 110 -7.53 -9.05 8.97
C SER A 110 -6.19 -8.30 9.05
N GLU A 111 -5.07 -9.02 8.99
CA GLU A 111 -3.72 -8.42 9.01
C GLU A 111 -3.45 -7.59 7.77
N PHE A 112 -3.82 -8.11 6.59
CA PHE A 112 -3.67 -7.44 5.31
C PHE A 112 -4.43 -6.11 5.27
N PHE A 113 -5.70 -6.11 5.64
CA PHE A 113 -6.50 -4.88 5.68
C PHE A 113 -6.08 -3.93 6.79
N ARG A 114 -5.52 -4.41 7.91
CA ARG A 114 -4.91 -3.54 8.92
C ARG A 114 -3.72 -2.78 8.32
N GLY A 115 -2.87 -3.46 7.55
CA GLY A 115 -1.77 -2.83 6.81
C GLY A 115 -2.27 -1.79 5.80
N LEU A 116 -3.28 -2.14 5.00
CA LEU A 116 -3.89 -1.20 4.05
C LEU A 116 -4.55 0.00 4.71
N LEU A 117 -5.15 -0.17 5.89
CA LEU A 117 -5.70 0.96 6.64
C LEU A 117 -4.59 1.91 7.08
N ILE A 118 -3.47 1.40 7.59
CA ILE A 118 -2.31 2.22 7.96
C ILE A 118 -1.84 3.01 6.73
N GLU A 119 -1.72 2.35 5.58
CA GLU A 119 -1.40 3.00 4.30
C GLU A 119 -2.36 4.12 3.93
N ALA A 120 -3.67 3.87 4.04
CA ALA A 120 -4.70 4.85 3.76
C ALA A 120 -4.69 6.01 4.77
N LEU A 121 -4.41 5.76 6.05
CA LEU A 121 -4.29 6.80 7.07
C LEU A 121 -3.06 7.71 6.85
N ILE A 122 -1.98 7.16 6.31
CA ILE A 122 -0.75 7.93 6.04
C ILE A 122 -0.86 8.71 4.73
N CYS A 123 -1.25 8.05 3.64
CA CYS A 123 -1.19 8.62 2.29
C CYS A 123 -2.55 9.10 1.76
N GLY A 124 -3.63 8.89 2.51
CA GLY A 124 -5.01 9.22 2.13
C GLY A 124 -5.68 8.19 1.22
N THR A 125 -4.95 7.18 0.75
CA THR A 125 -5.48 6.08 -0.05
C THR A 125 -4.52 4.89 -0.02
N ALA A 126 -5.00 3.71 -0.39
CA ALA A 126 -4.23 2.49 -0.58
C ALA A 126 -4.87 1.69 -1.71
N TYR A 127 -4.08 0.88 -2.42
CA TYR A 127 -4.55 0.12 -3.56
C TYR A 127 -4.44 -1.38 -3.30
N VAL A 128 -5.39 -2.14 -3.83
CA VAL A 128 -5.41 -3.60 -3.78
C VAL A 128 -5.51 -4.12 -5.20
N LEU A 129 -4.55 -4.95 -5.59
CA LEU A 129 -4.60 -5.75 -6.80
C LEU A 129 -5.08 -7.15 -6.45
N VAL A 130 -6.04 -7.66 -7.21
CA VAL A 130 -6.41 -9.08 -7.19
C VAL A 130 -5.70 -9.74 -8.37
N ASP A 131 -4.90 -10.78 -8.09
CA ASP A 131 -4.11 -11.47 -9.10
C ASP A 131 -4.22 -12.99 -8.92
N PHE A 132 -3.77 -13.74 -9.93
CA PHE A 132 -3.87 -15.20 -9.99
C PHE A 132 -2.50 -15.82 -10.36
N PRO A 133 -2.12 -16.97 -9.77
CA PRO A 133 -0.87 -17.62 -10.08
C PRO A 133 -0.73 -17.94 -11.57
N ARG A 134 0.41 -17.59 -12.16
CA ARG A 134 0.71 -17.94 -13.55
C ARG A 134 1.10 -19.41 -13.64
N VAL A 135 0.22 -20.23 -14.20
CA VAL A 135 0.49 -21.64 -14.48
C VAL A 135 1.02 -21.82 -15.90
N ARG A 136 2.04 -22.67 -16.08
CA ARG A 136 2.63 -22.97 -17.39
C ARG A 136 1.95 -24.19 -18.00
N GLY A 137 1.34 -24.03 -19.17
CA GLY A 137 0.72 -25.10 -19.95
C GLY A 137 -0.75 -24.80 -20.30
N PRO A 138 -1.33 -25.54 -21.28
CA PRO A 138 -2.75 -25.42 -21.55
C PRO A 138 -3.56 -25.95 -20.36
N LEU A 139 -4.46 -25.12 -19.84
CA LEU A 139 -5.44 -25.51 -18.83
C LEU A 139 -6.61 -26.14 -19.59
N GLY A 140 -6.82 -27.46 -19.43
CA GLY A 140 -7.82 -28.20 -20.21
C GLY A 140 -9.23 -28.07 -19.64
N ASN A 141 -9.36 -28.01 -18.30
CA ASN A 141 -10.64 -27.88 -17.61
C ASN A 141 -10.47 -27.22 -16.22
N ARG A 142 -11.58 -26.77 -15.62
CA ARG A 142 -11.62 -26.08 -14.31
C ARG A 142 -11.05 -26.92 -13.15
N ALA A 143 -11.18 -28.25 -13.21
CA ALA A 143 -10.64 -29.13 -12.18
C ALA A 143 -9.10 -29.19 -12.23
N GLU A 144 -8.50 -29.15 -13.42
CA GLU A 144 -7.06 -29.03 -13.62
C GLU A 144 -6.54 -27.65 -13.15
N GLU A 145 -7.30 -26.58 -13.37
CA GLU A 145 -6.98 -25.24 -12.86
C GLU A 145 -6.92 -25.21 -11.33
N GLU A 146 -7.92 -25.79 -10.65
CA GLU A 146 -7.93 -25.90 -9.19
C GLU A 146 -6.79 -26.79 -8.68
N ALA A 147 -6.54 -27.93 -9.32
CA ALA A 147 -5.44 -28.83 -8.93
C ALA A 147 -4.05 -28.19 -9.07
N LEU A 148 -3.87 -27.31 -10.06
CA LEU A 148 -2.63 -26.57 -10.30
C LEU A 148 -2.57 -25.25 -9.51
N GLY A 149 -3.63 -24.90 -8.77
CA GLY A 149 -3.74 -23.65 -8.01
C GLY A 149 -3.90 -22.39 -8.88
N ALA A 150 -4.20 -22.54 -10.18
CA ALA A 150 -4.36 -21.43 -11.12
C ALA A 150 -5.54 -20.51 -10.75
N SER A 151 -6.58 -21.08 -10.15
CA SER A 151 -7.80 -20.39 -9.74
C SER A 151 -7.69 -19.70 -8.37
N ARG A 152 -6.56 -19.85 -7.67
CA ARG A 152 -6.36 -19.27 -6.33
C ARG A 152 -6.05 -17.78 -6.44
N ALA A 153 -7.08 -16.94 -6.35
CA ALA A 153 -6.87 -15.50 -6.28
C ALA A 153 -6.07 -15.12 -5.03
N TYR A 154 -5.24 -14.09 -5.15
CA TYR A 154 -4.54 -13.49 -4.03
C TYR A 154 -4.53 -11.97 -4.15
N LEU A 155 -4.27 -11.30 -3.03
CA LEU A 155 -4.26 -9.87 -2.88
C LEU A 155 -2.83 -9.35 -2.81
N VAL A 156 -2.60 -8.23 -3.48
CA VAL A 156 -1.35 -7.47 -3.36
C VAL A 156 -1.69 -6.04 -2.98
N GLY A 157 -1.19 -5.59 -1.83
CA GLY A 157 -1.33 -4.22 -1.37
C GLY A 157 -0.28 -3.32 -2.01
N TYR A 158 -0.69 -2.15 -2.50
CA TYR A 158 0.21 -1.14 -3.04
C TYR A 158 0.02 0.21 -2.37
N SER A 159 1.13 0.85 -2.04
CA SER A 159 1.17 2.23 -1.59
C SER A 159 0.88 3.19 -2.75
N PRO A 160 0.27 4.36 -2.50
CA PRO A 160 0.09 5.38 -3.54
C PRO A 160 1.40 5.85 -4.17
N THR A 161 2.54 5.66 -3.51
CA THR A 161 3.86 5.99 -4.08
C THR A 161 4.32 5.01 -5.15
N GLU A 162 3.75 3.79 -5.17
CA GLU A 162 4.03 2.72 -6.14
C GLU A 162 3.11 2.78 -7.36
N VAL A 163 1.90 3.33 -7.22
CA VAL A 163 0.96 3.54 -8.33
C VAL A 163 1.23 4.89 -9.00
N ILE A 164 2.04 4.86 -10.06
CA ILE A 164 2.64 6.08 -10.64
C ILE A 164 1.80 6.70 -11.76
N ASN A 165 0.96 5.89 -12.40
CA ASN A 165 0.15 6.32 -13.53
C ASN A 165 -1.11 5.46 -13.67
N TRP A 166 -2.17 6.02 -14.24
CA TRP A 166 -3.43 5.31 -14.48
C TRP A 166 -4.29 6.02 -15.52
N SER A 167 -5.24 5.28 -16.11
CA SER A 167 -6.35 5.81 -16.91
C SER A 167 -7.67 5.47 -16.25
N ARG A 168 -8.68 6.30 -16.49
CA ARG A 168 -10.04 6.04 -16.07
C ARG A 168 -10.98 6.05 -17.26
N ASP A 169 -11.96 5.16 -17.23
CA ASP A 169 -13.07 5.18 -18.18
C ASP A 169 -14.00 6.38 -17.93
N GLU A 170 -15.02 6.56 -18.77
CA GLU A 170 -16.02 7.63 -18.64
C GLU A 170 -16.83 7.56 -17.34
N ARG A 171 -16.83 6.41 -16.66
CA ARG A 171 -17.52 6.18 -15.38
C ARG A 171 -16.61 6.38 -14.18
N GLY A 172 -15.32 6.66 -14.42
CA GLY A 172 -14.31 6.86 -13.39
C GLY A 172 -13.63 5.58 -12.89
N ASN A 173 -13.91 4.41 -13.49
CA ASN A 173 -13.24 3.16 -13.14
C ASN A 173 -11.82 3.15 -13.71
N LEU A 174 -10.89 2.49 -13.03
CA LEU A 174 -9.53 2.31 -13.53
C LEU A 174 -9.54 1.38 -14.75
N GLU A 175 -9.14 1.90 -15.90
CA GLU A 175 -8.98 1.12 -17.13
C GLU A 175 -7.63 0.40 -17.15
N TRP A 176 -6.58 1.10 -16.71
CA TRP A 176 -5.26 0.54 -16.48
C TRP A 176 -4.54 1.33 -15.40
N VAL A 177 -3.54 0.69 -14.79
CA VAL A 177 -2.64 1.28 -13.80
C VAL A 177 -1.21 0.88 -14.13
N VAL A 178 -0.26 1.75 -13.81
CA VAL A 178 1.18 1.48 -13.86
C VAL A 178 1.69 1.46 -12.45
N ILE A 179 2.21 0.29 -12.08
CA ILE A 179 2.75 0.02 -10.75
C ILE A 179 4.26 -0.12 -10.89
N ARG A 180 4.99 0.66 -10.09
CA ARG A 180 6.44 0.58 -9.97
C ARG A 180 6.78 -0.45 -8.91
N THR A 181 7.05 -1.68 -9.35
CA THR A 181 7.62 -2.73 -8.49
C THR A 181 9.10 -2.46 -8.25
N ARG A 182 9.56 -2.67 -7.01
CA ARG A 182 10.97 -2.56 -6.63
C ARG A 182 11.83 -3.63 -7.30
#